data_AF-X1JT01-F1
#
_entry.id   AF-X1JT01-F1
#
_cell.length_a   1.000
_cell.length_b   1.000
_cell.length_c   1.000
_cell.angle_alpha   90.00
_cell.angle_beta   90.00
_cell.angle_gamma   90.00
#
_symmetry.space_group_name_H-M   'P 1'
#
loop_
_entity.id
_entity.type
_entity.pdbx_description
1 polymer ?
#
loop_
_entity_poly.entity_id
_entity_poly.type
_entity_poly.pdbx_seq_one_letter_code
_entity_poly.pdbx_strand_id
1 'polypeptide(L)' 'VSGVFNMCVQNKISCLRFNFRGVGSSTGNHTSGKGELSDVKACIDFLINEKNIEKIIICGYSYGAAIGCS' A
#
# COMPACT_ATOMS: atom_id res chain seq x y z
N VAL A 1 8.98 6.12 -5.13
CA VAL A 1 7.53 5.85 -4.91
C VAL A 1 6.64 7.08 -5.14
N SER A 2 6.96 8.27 -4.61
CA SER A 2 6.15 9.48 -4.81
C SER A 2 5.98 9.89 -6.28
N GLY A 3 7.01 9.70 -7.12
CA GLY A 3 6.91 9.95 -8.56
C GLY A 3 5.88 9.04 -9.26
N VAL A 4 5.85 7.75 -8.91
CA VAL A 4 4.84 6.80 -9.43
C VAL A 4 3.44 7.21 -9.02
N PHE A 5 3.25 7.54 -7.74
CA PHE A 5 1.94 8.01 -7.23
C PHE A 5 1.46 9.25 -7.98
N ASN A 6 2.33 10.26 -8.13
CA ASN A 6 2.00 11.49 -8.84
C ASN A 6 1.63 11.21 -10.32
N MET A 7 2.36 10.33 -10.99
CA MET A 7 2.07 9.94 -12.37
C MET A 7 0.71 9.25 -12.49
N CYS A 8 0.37 8.35 -11.57
CA CYS A 8 -0.94 7.70 -11.56
C CYS A 8 -2.07 8.72 -11.37
N VAL A 9 -1.94 9.64 -10.42
CA VAL A 9 -2.92 10.72 -10.20
C VAL A 9 -3.10 11.57 -11.46
N GLN A 10 -2.00 11.98 -12.11
CA GLN A 10 -2.03 12.77 -13.36
C GLN A 10 -2.75 12.03 -14.49
N ASN A 11 -2.57 10.71 -14.58
CA ASN A 11 -3.24 9.87 -15.58
C ASN A 11 -4.63 9.37 -15.16
N LYS A 12 -5.21 9.96 -14.09
CA LYS A 12 -6.54 9.60 -13.56
C LYS A 12 -6.68 8.12 -13.16
N ILE A 13 -5.59 7.53 -12.70
CA ILE A 13 -5.57 6.19 -12.11
C ILE A 13 -5.78 6.35 -10.61
N SER A 14 -6.88 5.79 -10.09
CA SER A 14 -7.15 5.76 -8.65
C SER A 14 -6.01 5.07 -7.90
N CYS A 15 -5.51 5.69 -6.83
CA CYS A 15 -4.37 5.19 -6.07
C CYS A 15 -4.56 5.35 -4.58
N LEU A 16 -4.18 4.32 -3.83
CA LEU A 16 -4.05 4.35 -2.37
C LEU A 16 -2.56 4.30 -2.01
N ARG A 17 -2.08 5.30 -1.29
CA ARG A 17 -0.75 5.31 -0.68
C ARG A 17 -0.93 5.42 0.83
N PHE A 18 -0.27 4.53 1.56
CA PHE A 18 -0.40 4.43 3.01
C PHE A 18 0.97 4.35 3.68
N ASN A 19 1.00 4.60 4.98
CA ASN A 19 2.15 4.36 5.83
C ASN A 19 2.00 3.00 6.51
N PHE A 20 3.05 2.18 6.51
CA PHE A 20 3.11 0.98 7.34
C PHE A 20 2.96 1.29 8.82
N ARG A 21 2.58 0.28 9.61
CA ARG A 21 2.58 0.34 11.07
C ARG A 21 3.86 0.96 11.64
N GLY A 22 3.72 1.86 12.60
CA GLY A 22 4.85 2.57 13.22
C GLY A 22 5.51 3.66 12.37
N VAL A 23 4.96 4.01 11.20
CA VAL A 23 5.46 5.11 10.36
C VAL A 23 4.48 6.29 10.37
N GLY A 24 4.99 7.48 10.69
CA GLY A 24 4.18 8.71 10.75
C GLY A 24 3.05 8.57 11.76
N SER A 25 1.81 8.69 11.30
CA SER A 25 0.62 8.55 12.15
C SER A 25 0.04 7.14 12.21
N SER A 26 0.60 6.17 11.48
CA SER A 26 0.15 4.77 11.57
C SER A 26 0.56 4.18 12.91
N THR A 27 -0.40 3.61 13.63
CA THR A 27 -0.19 3.01 14.95
C THR A 27 0.62 1.71 14.89
N GLY A 28 1.00 1.17 16.05
CA GLY A 28 1.79 -0.06 16.15
C GLY A 28 3.29 0.17 15.98
N ASN A 29 4.04 -0.93 15.78
CA ASN A 29 5.50 -0.92 15.64
C ASN A 29 5.92 -1.80 14.46
N HIS A 30 7.12 -1.54 13.93
CA HIS A 30 7.73 -2.37 12.89
C HIS A 30 7.87 -3.83 13.34
N THR A 31 7.56 -4.77 12.46
CA THR A 31 7.54 -6.22 12.76
C THR A 31 8.36 -7.06 11.79
N SER A 32 9.34 -6.45 11.10
CA SER A 32 10.25 -7.13 10.17
C SER A 32 9.53 -7.91 9.06
N GLY A 33 8.35 -7.44 8.63
CA GLY A 33 7.62 -7.92 7.47
C GLY A 33 6.29 -8.61 7.77
N LYS A 34 6.17 -9.34 8.89
CA LYS A 34 4.95 -10.14 9.16
C LYS A 34 3.71 -9.25 9.28
N GLY A 35 3.81 -8.19 10.06
CA GLY A 35 2.74 -7.22 10.25
C GLY A 35 2.59 -6.29 9.06
N GLU A 36 3.68 -5.89 8.43
CA GLU A 36 3.65 -5.06 7.22
C GLU A 36 2.91 -5.77 6.07
N LEU A 37 3.01 -7.09 5.95
CA LEU A 37 2.17 -7.89 5.04
C LEU A 37 0.68 -7.78 5.36
N SER A 38 0.32 -7.81 6.65
CA SER A 38 -1.07 -7.60 7.08
C SER A 38 -1.55 -6.18 6.75
N ASP A 39 -0.68 -5.18 6.82
CA ASP A 39 -1.03 -3.80 6.44
C ASP A 39 -1.33 -3.70 4.94
N VAL A 40 -0.54 -4.37 4.07
CA VAL A 40 -0.83 -4.46 2.63
C VAL A 40 -2.17 -5.14 2.39
N LYS A 41 -2.42 -6.29 3.04
CA LYS A 41 -3.69 -7.02 2.90
C LYS A 41 -4.88 -6.17 3.32
N ALA A 42 -4.79 -5.47 4.44
CA ALA A 42 -5.84 -4.57 4.91
C ALA A 42 -6.15 -3.45 3.89
N CYS A 43 -5.14 -2.91 3.20
CA CYS A 43 -5.35 -1.92 2.14
C CYS A 43 -6.04 -2.51 0.91
N ILE A 44 -5.69 -3.74 0.53
CA ILE A 44 -6.34 -4.46 -0.57
C ILE A 44 -7.80 -4.76 -0.23
N ASP A 45 -8.06 -5.28 0.97
CA ASP A 45 -9.40 -5.58 1.45
C ASP A 45 -10.28 -4.32 1.49
N PHE A 46 -9.74 -3.18 1.91
CA PHE A 46 -10.43 -1.90 1.84
C PHE A 46 -10.78 -1.51 0.39
N LEU A 47 -9.84 -1.66 -0.54
CA LEU A 47 -10.09 -1.32 -1.96
C LEU A 47 -11.16 -2.23 -2.59
N ILE A 48 -11.12 -3.53 -2.29
CA ILE A 48 -12.09 -4.50 -2.83
C ILE A 48 -13.46 -4.30 -2.17
N ASN A 49 -13.52 -4.37 -0.84
CA ASN A 49 -14.79 -4.49 -0.11
C ASN A 49 -15.48 -3.13 0.08
N GLU A 50 -14.73 -2.05 0.28
CA GLU A 50 -15.32 -0.73 0.55
C GLU A 50 -15.31 0.19 -0.68
N LYS A 51 -14.36 0.01 -1.60
CA LYS A 51 -14.26 0.82 -2.83
C LYS A 51 -14.67 0.09 -4.10
N ASN A 52 -15.03 -1.19 -4.03
CA ASN A 52 -15.46 -2.01 -5.17
C ASN A 52 -14.44 -1.99 -6.34
N ILE A 53 -13.14 -2.00 -6.02
CA ILE A 53 -12.06 -2.03 -7.02
C ILE A 53 -11.76 -3.49 -7.39
N GLU A 54 -11.97 -3.84 -8.65
CA GLU A 54 -11.77 -5.22 -9.14
C GLU A 54 -10.32 -5.54 -9.54
N LYS A 55 -9.56 -4.52 -9.96
CA LYS A 55 -8.19 -4.70 -10.47
C LYS A 55 -7.24 -3.83 -9.68
N ILE A 56 -6.28 -4.48 -9.02
CA ILE A 56 -5.31 -3.83 -8.14
C ILE A 56 -3.90 -4.10 -8.65
N ILE A 57 -3.09 -3.04 -8.72
CA ILE A 57 -1.67 -3.12 -9.01
C ILE A 57 -0.92 -2.71 -7.74
N ILE A 58 0.04 -3.54 -7.33
CA ILE A 58 0.90 -3.23 -6.19
C ILE A 58 2.18 -2.58 -6.71
N CYS A 59 2.48 -1.37 -6.22
CA CYS A 59 3.68 -0.63 -6.55
C CYS A 59 4.48 -0.36 -5.27
N GLY A 60 5.69 -0.93 -5.19
CA GLY A 60 6.60 -0.75 -4.05
C GLY A 60 7.99 -0.29 -4.48
N TYR A 61 8.80 0.18 -3.52
CA TYR A 61 10.23 0.43 -3.72
C TYR A 61 11.01 -0.14 -2.54
N SER A 62 12.15 -0.80 -2.82
CA SER A 62 13.02 -1.41 -1.82
C SER A 62 12.20 -2.29 -0.85
N TYR A 63 12.24 -2.00 0.45
CA TYR A 63 11.44 -2.71 1.46
C TYR A 63 9.96 -2.83 1.09
N GLY A 64 9.33 -1.76 0.60
CA GLY A 64 7.92 -1.81 0.19
C GLY A 64 7.66 -2.70 -1.03
N ALA A 65 8.64 -2.88 -1.92
CA ALA A 65 8.55 -3.85 -3.02
C ALA A 65 8.69 -5.28 -2.50
N ALA A 66 9.64 -5.53 -1.58
CA ALA A 66 9.83 -6.83 -0.96
C ALA A 66 8.56 -7.31 -0.25
N ILE A 67 7.94 -6.44 0.56
CA ILE A 67 6.68 -6.77 1.25
C ILE A 67 5.53 -6.92 0.25
N GLY A 68 5.40 -6.03 -0.73
CA GLY A 68 4.32 -6.09 -1.72
C GLY A 68 4.34 -7.33 -2.62
N CYS A 69 5.51 -7.96 -2.78
CA CYS A 69 5.70 -9.15 -3.62
C CYS A 69 5.82 -10.47 -2.83
N SER A 70 5.75 -10.43 -1.48
CA SER A 70 5.77 -11.63 -0.63
C SER A 70 4.38 -12.22 -0.44
#